data_AF-A0A0F9JSU4-F1
#
_entry.id   AF-A0A0F9JSU4-F1
#
_cell.length_a   1.000
_cell.length_b   1.000
_cell.length_c   1.000
_cell.angle_alpha   90.00
_cell.angle_beta   90.00
_cell.angle_gamma   90.00
#
_symmetry.space_group_name_H-M   'P 1'
#
loop_
_entity.id
_entity.type
_entity.pdbx_description
1 polymer ?
#
loop_
_entity_poly.entity_id
_entity_poly.type
_entity_poly.pdbx_seq_one_letter_code
_entity_poly.pdbx_strand_id
1 'polypeptide(L)'
;MKQSSFKLWEDKSPYDGSEIVAIITNLFSPSKNPKTGPMSQLWILPKNEVPWQAIKTEDGDDGVCGDCIYAPKRAKRAKANGHKIPSCYVARRGWQAPSSVWKAYINKPIQLKDGLKAIEQNNMPIRFGAYGDIGMLPSDLVDRIYSVINTHTAYTHTAYTHQYNRVWASWTKAYAMASVNNKYDGKLFRELNWRTFRVTERPEAGLNEIICPNYTHGTQCIDCGLCNGSYGPDDKRKSITIPAH
;
A
#
# COMPACT_ATOMS: atom_id res chain seq x y z
N MET A 1 -27.93 6.59 -1.00
CA MET A 1 -26.62 6.13 -1.54
C MET A 1 -26.13 4.96 -0.68
N LYS A 2 -25.68 3.85 -1.30
CA LYS A 2 -25.11 2.72 -0.55
C LYS A 2 -23.84 3.17 0.17
N GLN A 3 -23.63 2.69 1.40
CA GLN A 3 -22.40 2.93 2.15
C GLN A 3 -21.20 2.38 1.36
N SER A 4 -20.25 3.23 0.99
CA SER A 4 -19.11 2.90 0.12
C SER A 4 -17.79 2.68 0.89
N SER A 5 -17.85 2.75 2.23
CA SER A 5 -16.70 2.63 3.12
C SER A 5 -16.98 1.70 4.29
N PHE A 6 -16.06 0.76 4.56
CA PHE A 6 -16.18 -0.25 5.60
C PHE A 6 -14.91 -0.34 6.45
N LYS A 7 -15.04 -0.58 7.77
CA LYS A 7 -13.93 -0.88 8.67
C LYS A 7 -13.74 -2.38 8.56
N LEU A 8 -12.55 -2.81 8.19
CA LEU A 8 -12.24 -4.22 8.03
C LEU A 8 -11.62 -4.81 9.29
N TRP A 9 -10.87 -3.99 10.03
CA TRP A 9 -10.07 -4.43 11.17
C TRP A 9 -9.60 -3.25 12.01
N GLU A 10 -9.37 -3.47 13.30
CA GLU A 10 -8.69 -2.56 14.21
C GLU A 10 -7.97 -3.37 15.28
N ASP A 11 -6.70 -3.06 15.54
CA ASP A 11 -5.92 -3.61 16.65
C ASP A 11 -4.61 -2.83 16.79
N LYS A 12 -3.70 -3.33 17.62
CA LYS A 12 -2.34 -2.84 17.78
C LYS A 12 -1.47 -3.18 16.56
N SER A 13 -0.62 -2.23 16.19
CA SER A 13 0.44 -2.43 15.19
C SER A 13 1.46 -3.47 15.67
N PRO A 14 1.93 -4.37 14.79
CA PRO A 14 3.03 -5.28 15.10
C PRO A 14 4.38 -4.57 15.24
N TYR A 15 4.49 -3.29 14.85
CA TYR A 15 5.74 -2.53 14.88
C TYR A 15 6.02 -1.90 16.25
N ASP A 16 5.05 -1.18 16.82
CA ASP A 16 5.20 -0.39 18.06
C ASP A 16 4.07 -0.58 19.08
N GLY A 17 3.05 -1.38 18.76
CA GLY A 17 1.88 -1.60 19.62
C GLY A 17 0.86 -0.47 19.65
N SER A 18 1.01 0.59 18.84
CA SER A 18 0.03 1.66 18.71
C SER A 18 -1.25 1.18 18.02
N GLU A 19 -2.41 1.76 18.37
CA GLU A 19 -3.69 1.35 17.78
C GLU A 19 -3.86 1.86 16.35
N ILE A 20 -4.13 0.95 15.42
CA ILE A 20 -4.35 1.23 14.00
C ILE A 20 -5.69 0.64 13.52
N VAL A 21 -6.20 1.17 12.41
CA VAL A 21 -7.47 0.77 11.80
C VAL A 21 -7.31 0.57 10.29
N ALA A 22 -7.91 -0.51 9.77
CA ALA A 22 -8.01 -0.79 8.35
C ALA A 22 -9.40 -0.41 7.83
N ILE A 23 -9.45 0.50 6.86
CA ILE A 23 -10.70 1.00 6.26
C ILE A 23 -10.63 0.82 4.75
N ILE A 24 -11.63 0.18 4.17
CA ILE A 24 -11.82 0.12 2.72
C ILE A 24 -12.77 1.23 2.28
N THR A 25 -12.47 1.88 1.16
CA THR A 25 -13.36 2.88 0.55
C THR A 25 -13.54 2.61 -0.95
N ASN A 26 -14.48 3.35 -1.55
CA ASN A 26 -14.77 3.32 -2.98
C ASN A 26 -15.32 1.97 -3.45
N LEU A 27 -16.15 1.31 -2.64
CA LEU A 27 -16.81 0.05 -3.00
C LEU A 27 -18.04 0.25 -3.89
N PHE A 28 -18.81 1.32 -3.70
CA PHE A 28 -19.98 1.62 -4.56
C PHE A 28 -19.92 3.04 -5.13
N SER A 29 -18.76 3.68 -5.02
CA SER A 29 -18.49 5.00 -5.58
C SER A 29 -17.06 4.96 -6.12
N PRO A 30 -16.89 4.62 -7.41
CA PRO A 30 -15.59 4.34 -7.98
C PRO A 30 -14.61 5.51 -7.82
N SER A 31 -13.34 5.17 -7.60
CA SER A 31 -12.25 6.14 -7.57
C SER A 31 -12.12 6.86 -8.92
N LYS A 32 -11.91 8.18 -8.89
CA LYS A 32 -11.58 9.01 -10.07
C LYS A 32 -10.07 9.25 -10.20
N ASN A 33 -9.25 8.46 -9.53
CA ASN A 33 -7.80 8.62 -9.55
C ASN A 33 -7.26 8.23 -10.95
N PRO A 34 -6.63 9.16 -11.70
CA PRO A 34 -6.21 8.92 -13.07
C PRO A 34 -5.11 7.86 -13.20
N LYS A 35 -4.33 7.61 -12.13
CA LYS A 35 -3.27 6.59 -12.12
C LYS A 35 -3.84 5.20 -11.86
N THR A 36 -4.71 5.06 -10.86
CA THR A 36 -5.18 3.73 -10.46
C THR A 36 -6.40 3.27 -11.23
N GLY A 37 -7.21 4.21 -11.73
CA GLY A 37 -8.55 3.91 -12.23
C GLY A 37 -9.53 3.60 -11.08
N PRO A 38 -10.71 3.03 -11.40
CA PRO A 38 -11.80 2.74 -10.47
C PRO A 38 -11.51 1.54 -9.55
N MET A 39 -10.44 1.61 -8.76
CA MET A 39 -10.10 0.61 -7.74
C MET A 39 -10.64 1.01 -6.36
N SER A 40 -11.08 0.03 -5.57
CA SER A 40 -11.29 0.21 -4.14
C SER A 40 -9.96 0.50 -3.43
N GLN A 41 -9.99 1.27 -2.36
CA GLN A 41 -8.79 1.76 -1.69
C GLN A 41 -8.79 1.29 -0.24
N LEU A 42 -7.77 0.52 0.15
CA LEU A 42 -7.56 0.14 1.54
C LEU A 42 -6.60 1.13 2.20
N TRP A 43 -7.03 1.66 3.34
CA TRP A 43 -6.33 2.64 4.16
C TRP A 43 -5.99 1.99 5.49
N ILE A 44 -4.73 2.12 5.91
CA ILE A 44 -4.28 1.75 7.25
C ILE A 44 -3.96 3.07 7.93
N LEU A 45 -4.67 3.40 9.00
CA LEU A 45 -4.62 4.73 9.63
C LEU A 45 -4.38 4.58 11.14
N PRO A 46 -3.81 5.60 11.81
CA PRO A 46 -3.81 5.66 13.26
C PRO A 46 -5.26 5.70 13.75
N LYS A 47 -5.59 4.95 14.81
CA LYS A 47 -6.97 4.89 15.32
C LYS A 47 -7.37 6.21 15.99
N ASN A 48 -6.48 6.77 16.80
CA ASN A 48 -6.80 7.87 17.73
C ASN A 48 -6.19 9.22 17.34
N GLU A 49 -5.47 9.30 16.22
CA GLU A 49 -4.85 10.53 15.74
C GLU A 49 -5.17 10.76 14.26
N VAL A 50 -5.44 12.01 13.89
CA VAL A 50 -5.69 12.34 12.48
C VAL A 50 -4.39 12.15 11.66
N PRO A 51 -4.41 11.41 10.53
CA PRO A 51 -3.20 11.00 9.83
C PRO A 51 -2.23 12.13 9.44
N TRP A 52 -2.76 13.33 9.14
CA TRP A 52 -1.90 14.46 8.75
C TRP A 52 -1.08 15.04 9.92
N GLN A 53 -1.55 14.89 11.16
CA GLN A 53 -0.81 15.29 12.36
C GLN A 53 0.23 14.23 12.68
N ALA A 54 -0.20 12.97 12.72
CA ALA A 54 0.64 11.79 12.96
C ALA A 54 1.89 11.78 12.07
N ILE A 55 1.73 11.93 10.75
CA ILE A 55 2.86 11.90 9.80
C ILE A 55 3.87 13.05 9.97
N LYS A 56 3.54 14.10 10.73
CA LYS A 56 4.42 15.25 10.98
C LYS A 56 5.24 15.10 12.26
N THR A 57 4.85 14.21 13.17
CA THR A 57 5.59 13.93 14.41
C THR A 57 6.74 12.96 14.13
N GLU A 58 7.56 12.66 15.14
CA GLU A 58 8.73 11.78 14.99
C GLU A 58 8.30 10.35 14.64
N ASP A 59 7.32 9.83 15.39
CA ASP A 59 6.92 8.41 15.39
C ASP A 59 5.39 8.22 15.25
N GLY A 60 4.62 9.29 14.96
CA GLY A 60 3.15 9.23 14.99
C GLY A 60 2.52 8.36 13.91
N ASP A 61 3.24 8.05 12.83
CA ASP A 61 2.80 7.10 11.81
C ASP A 61 3.58 5.78 11.80
N ASP A 62 4.40 5.51 12.82
CA ASP A 62 5.21 4.29 12.89
C ASP A 62 4.36 3.03 13.01
N GLY A 63 3.26 3.07 13.78
CA GLY A 63 2.31 1.96 13.80
C GLY A 63 1.71 1.60 12.44
N VAL A 64 1.67 2.56 11.51
CA VAL A 64 0.98 2.44 10.22
C VAL A 64 1.96 2.19 9.07
N CYS A 65 3.17 2.75 9.15
CA CYS A 65 4.18 2.73 8.09
C CYS A 65 5.49 2.06 8.52
N GLY A 66 5.67 1.78 9.81
CA GLY A 66 6.84 1.12 10.39
C GLY A 66 8.04 2.05 10.33
N ASP A 67 9.16 1.51 9.89
CA ASP A 67 10.41 2.23 9.66
C ASP A 67 10.53 2.90 8.28
N CYS A 68 9.40 3.11 7.58
CA CYS A 68 9.37 3.65 6.22
C CYS A 68 10.25 4.90 6.07
N ILE A 69 11.32 4.79 5.28
CA ILE A 69 12.32 5.85 5.05
C ILE A 69 11.73 7.13 4.46
N TYR A 70 10.55 7.04 3.83
CA TYR A 70 9.87 8.17 3.22
C TYR A 70 9.08 8.99 4.25
N ALA A 71 8.87 8.53 5.48
CA ALA A 71 8.23 9.36 6.52
C ALA A 71 8.98 10.70 6.65
N PRO A 72 8.29 11.86 6.73
CA PRO A 72 8.91 13.18 6.55
C PRO A 72 10.15 13.45 7.40
N LYS A 73 10.13 13.03 8.67
CA LYS A 73 11.25 13.18 9.59
C LYS A 73 12.40 12.25 9.22
N ARG A 74 12.13 10.97 8.93
CA ARG A 74 13.13 10.00 8.43
C ARG A 74 13.77 10.48 7.12
N ALA A 75 12.96 10.91 6.16
CA ALA A 75 13.46 11.46 4.89
C ALA A 75 14.32 12.72 5.12
N LYS A 76 13.93 13.60 6.05
CA LYS A 76 14.74 14.77 6.44
C LYS A 76 16.07 14.36 7.08
N ARG A 77 16.08 13.40 8.01
CA ARG A 77 17.30 12.86 8.64
C ARG A 77 18.22 12.23 7.59
N ALA A 78 17.67 11.41 6.69
CA ALA A 78 18.43 10.81 5.61
C ALA A 78 19.07 11.87 4.69
N LYS A 79 18.34 12.93 4.35
CA LYS A 79 18.89 14.07 3.58
C LYS A 79 20.01 14.81 4.31
N ALA A 80 19.87 15.03 5.60
CA ALA A 80 20.91 15.64 6.42
C ALA A 80 22.21 14.81 6.42
N ASN A 81 22.08 13.48 6.26
CA ASN A 81 23.19 12.54 6.14
C ASN A 81 23.65 12.31 4.68
N GLY A 82 23.24 13.16 3.73
CA GLY A 82 23.68 13.10 2.34
C GLY A 82 22.90 12.14 1.43
N HIS A 83 21.85 11.48 1.92
CA HIS A 83 21.03 10.58 1.10
C HIS A 83 19.91 11.34 0.35
N LYS A 84 19.74 11.04 -0.93
CA LYS A 84 18.68 11.62 -1.77
C LYS A 84 17.38 10.82 -1.66
N ILE A 85 16.68 10.96 -0.53
CA ILE A 85 15.39 10.28 -0.28
C ILE A 85 14.24 11.30 -0.33
N PRO A 86 13.24 11.15 -1.21
CA PRO A 86 12.07 12.03 -1.20
C PRO A 86 11.25 11.87 0.08
N SER A 87 10.49 12.89 0.47
CA SER A 87 9.49 12.73 1.53
C SER A 87 8.24 12.08 0.95
N CYS A 88 7.52 11.31 1.77
CA CYS A 88 6.29 10.62 1.42
C CYS A 88 5.32 11.60 0.75
N TYR A 89 4.92 11.30 -0.49
CA TYR A 89 4.03 12.18 -1.24
C TYR A 89 2.68 12.35 -0.53
N VAL A 90 2.25 11.34 0.25
CA VAL A 90 1.04 11.42 1.07
C VAL A 90 1.19 12.45 2.17
N ALA A 91 2.37 12.66 2.76
CA ALA A 91 2.58 13.71 3.76
C ALA A 91 2.25 15.11 3.23
N ARG A 92 2.58 15.39 1.95
CA ARG A 92 2.27 16.67 1.29
C ARG A 92 0.77 16.92 1.16
N ARG A 93 -0.04 15.86 1.15
CA ARG A 93 -1.50 15.89 0.94
C ARG A 93 -2.27 15.13 2.02
N GLY A 94 -1.68 14.93 3.20
CA GLY A 94 -2.25 14.06 4.25
C GLY A 94 -3.57 14.60 4.80
N TRP A 95 -3.75 15.92 4.74
CA TRP A 95 -4.97 16.63 5.07
C TRP A 95 -6.14 16.38 4.09
N GLN A 96 -5.86 15.80 2.91
CA GLN A 96 -6.86 15.44 1.90
C GLN A 96 -7.45 14.05 2.19
N ALA A 97 -7.09 13.04 1.39
CA ALA A 97 -7.77 11.75 1.40
C ALA A 97 -7.61 10.98 2.72
N PRO A 98 -6.40 10.79 3.30
CA PRO A 98 -6.27 10.05 4.57
C PRO A 98 -7.10 10.66 5.71
N SER A 99 -7.04 12.00 5.86
CA SER A 99 -7.81 12.71 6.89
C SER A 99 -9.31 12.69 6.64
N SER A 100 -9.75 12.72 5.38
CA SER A 100 -11.17 12.60 5.03
C SER A 100 -11.72 11.22 5.39
N VAL A 101 -10.97 10.15 5.09
CA VAL A 101 -11.34 8.78 5.45
C VAL A 101 -11.37 8.60 6.97
N TRP A 102 -10.34 9.09 7.67
CA TRP A 102 -10.29 9.03 9.14
C TRP A 102 -11.48 9.76 9.79
N LYS A 103 -11.78 10.99 9.35
CA LYS A 103 -12.94 11.75 9.85
C LYS A 103 -14.25 11.03 9.59
N ALA A 104 -14.41 10.42 8.41
CA ALA A 104 -15.61 9.66 8.09
C ALA A 104 -15.74 8.42 9.00
N TYR A 105 -14.63 7.78 9.36
CA TYR A 105 -14.58 6.68 10.32
C TYR A 105 -14.99 7.10 11.73
N ILE A 106 -14.42 8.18 12.25
CA ILE A 106 -14.77 8.66 13.60
C ILE A 106 -16.24 9.09 13.68
N ASN A 107 -16.76 9.72 12.62
CA ASN A 107 -18.11 10.28 12.61
C ASN A 107 -19.20 9.29 12.22
N LYS A 108 -18.87 8.10 11.71
CA LYS A 108 -19.86 7.11 11.28
C LYS A 108 -19.47 5.73 11.82
N PRO A 109 -20.36 5.03 12.55
CA PRO A 109 -20.10 3.67 12.97
C PRO A 109 -20.00 2.79 11.72
N ILE A 110 -18.77 2.50 11.31
CA ILE A 110 -18.54 1.64 10.16
C ILE A 110 -18.63 0.18 10.62
N GLN A 111 -19.62 -0.56 10.15
CA GLN A 111 -19.85 -1.94 10.57
C GLN A 111 -18.72 -2.87 10.09
N LEU A 112 -18.10 -3.59 11.03
CA LEU A 112 -17.08 -4.62 10.77
C LEU A 112 -17.62 -5.82 9.98
N LYS A 113 -18.85 -6.26 10.29
CA LYS A 113 -19.42 -7.51 9.78
C LYS A 113 -19.77 -7.52 8.28
N ASP A 114 -19.96 -6.34 7.68
CA ASP A 114 -20.40 -6.22 6.29
C ASP A 114 -19.27 -5.90 5.31
N GLY A 115 -18.04 -5.64 5.79
CA GLY A 115 -16.94 -5.18 4.94
C GLY A 115 -16.52 -6.19 3.86
N LEU A 116 -16.29 -7.45 4.26
CA LEU A 116 -15.91 -8.51 3.30
C LEU A 116 -17.04 -8.83 2.31
N LYS A 117 -18.29 -8.84 2.78
CA LYS A 117 -19.47 -9.02 1.92
C LYS A 117 -19.61 -7.86 0.92
N ALA A 118 -19.34 -6.63 1.35
CA ALA A 118 -19.37 -5.47 0.47
C ALA A 118 -18.25 -5.53 -0.59
N ILE A 119 -17.06 -6.03 -0.23
CA ILE A 119 -15.97 -6.31 -1.16
C ILE A 119 -16.39 -7.37 -2.19
N GLU A 120 -16.93 -8.50 -1.74
CA GLU A 120 -17.42 -9.58 -2.59
C GLU A 120 -18.49 -9.08 -3.59
N GLN A 121 -19.47 -8.32 -3.09
CA GLN A 121 -20.55 -7.75 -3.92
C GLN A 121 -20.07 -6.73 -4.94
N ASN A 122 -18.99 -6.00 -4.64
CA ASN A 122 -18.45 -5.00 -5.54
C ASN A 122 -17.55 -5.61 -6.62
N ASN A 123 -16.73 -6.61 -6.25
CA ASN A 123 -15.87 -7.35 -7.18
C ASN A 123 -14.93 -6.43 -8.01
N MET A 124 -14.47 -5.32 -7.43
CA MET A 124 -13.44 -4.47 -8.03
C MET A 124 -12.06 -4.77 -7.43
N PRO A 125 -10.98 -4.58 -8.21
CA PRO A 125 -9.63 -4.71 -7.69
C PRO A 125 -9.35 -3.73 -6.54
N ILE A 126 -8.57 -4.18 -5.56
CA ILE A 126 -8.21 -3.40 -4.37
C ILE A 126 -6.78 -2.86 -4.49
N ARG A 127 -6.61 -1.56 -4.25
CA ARG A 127 -5.31 -0.99 -3.94
C ARG A 127 -5.07 -1.10 -2.44
N PHE A 128 -4.16 -1.98 -2.03
CA PHE A 128 -3.65 -2.02 -0.67
C PHE A 128 -2.64 -0.89 -0.45
N GLY A 129 -2.71 -0.24 0.72
CA GLY A 129 -1.81 0.86 1.06
C GLY A 129 -2.07 2.13 0.24
N ALA A 130 -3.32 2.58 0.16
CA ALA A 130 -3.62 3.95 -0.26
C ALA A 130 -2.97 4.97 0.71
N TYR A 131 -2.91 4.60 1.98
CA TYR A 131 -1.97 5.06 3.00
C TYR A 131 -1.67 3.89 3.95
N GLY A 132 -0.48 3.90 4.55
CA GLY A 132 0.04 2.83 5.40
C GLY A 132 0.53 1.59 4.64
N ASP A 133 1.12 0.68 5.39
CA ASP A 133 1.81 -0.50 4.87
C ASP A 133 1.03 -1.79 5.15
N ILE A 134 0.79 -2.60 4.13
CA ILE A 134 0.05 -3.88 4.25
C ILE A 134 0.68 -4.83 5.28
N GLY A 135 1.98 -4.73 5.53
CA GLY A 135 2.66 -5.52 6.56
C GLY A 135 2.10 -5.30 7.96
N MET A 136 1.46 -4.16 8.23
CA MET A 136 0.87 -3.85 9.53
C MET A 136 -0.46 -4.57 9.81
N LEU A 137 -1.02 -5.23 8.79
CA LEU A 137 -2.23 -6.02 8.94
C LEU A 137 -1.88 -7.47 9.29
N PRO A 138 -2.79 -8.21 9.94
CA PRO A 138 -2.58 -9.63 10.14
C PRO A 138 -2.83 -10.39 8.83
N SER A 139 -2.11 -11.48 8.61
CA SER A 139 -2.16 -12.23 7.34
C SER A 139 -3.55 -12.82 7.07
N ASP A 140 -4.24 -13.30 8.10
CA ASP A 140 -5.58 -13.89 7.99
C ASP A 140 -6.62 -12.89 7.43
N LEU A 141 -6.52 -11.61 7.81
CA LEU A 141 -7.36 -10.56 7.25
C LEU A 141 -7.12 -10.40 5.75
N VAL A 142 -5.85 -10.36 5.34
CA VAL A 142 -5.50 -10.18 3.92
C VAL A 142 -5.88 -11.42 3.11
N ASP A 143 -5.69 -12.62 3.64
CA ASP A 143 -6.14 -13.88 3.03
C ASP A 143 -7.65 -13.86 2.80
N ARG A 144 -8.43 -13.44 3.81
CA ARG A 144 -9.89 -13.31 3.71
C ARG A 144 -10.31 -12.28 2.66
N ILE A 145 -9.67 -11.11 2.62
CA ILE A 145 -9.92 -10.11 1.58
C ILE A 145 -9.60 -10.68 0.20
N TYR A 146 -8.45 -11.35 0.05
CA TYR A 146 -8.01 -11.93 -1.20
C TYR A 146 -8.98 -13.00 -1.71
N SER A 147 -9.49 -13.84 -0.80
CA SER A 147 -10.42 -14.92 -1.15
C SER A 147 -11.72 -14.41 -1.80
N VAL A 148 -12.22 -13.24 -1.37
CA VAL A 148 -13.48 -12.69 -1.89
C VAL A 148 -13.32 -11.85 -3.15
N ILE A 149 -12.15 -11.23 -3.38
CA ILE A 149 -11.86 -10.47 -4.61
C ILE A 149 -11.44 -11.35 -5.79
N ASN A 150 -10.99 -12.58 -5.54
CA ASN A 150 -10.49 -13.49 -6.56
C ASN A 150 -11.59 -14.26 -7.31
N THR A 151 -12.86 -13.91 -7.09
CA THR A 151 -13.99 -14.71 -7.56
C THR A 151 -14.28 -14.55 -9.06
N HIS A 152 -13.77 -13.50 -9.73
CA HIS A 152 -14.16 -13.21 -11.13
C HIS A 152 -13.10 -12.54 -12.03
N THR A 153 -11.89 -12.18 -11.55
CA THR A 153 -10.88 -11.49 -12.38
C THR A 153 -9.46 -12.05 -12.18
N ALA A 154 -8.63 -12.03 -13.23
CA ALA A 154 -7.22 -12.44 -13.15
C ALA A 154 -6.32 -11.42 -12.42
N TYR A 155 -6.77 -10.17 -12.28
CA TYR A 155 -6.07 -9.10 -11.58
C TYR A 155 -6.92 -8.60 -10.42
N THR A 156 -6.48 -8.89 -9.20
CA THR A 156 -7.30 -8.66 -8.00
C THR A 156 -6.84 -7.46 -7.19
N HIS A 157 -5.56 -7.09 -7.26
CA HIS A 157 -5.02 -6.06 -6.37
C HIS A 157 -3.71 -5.44 -6.83
N THR A 158 -3.34 -4.35 -6.16
CA THR A 158 -1.97 -3.83 -6.15
C THR A 158 -1.52 -3.55 -4.72
N ALA A 159 -0.29 -3.94 -4.36
CA ALA A 159 0.28 -3.67 -3.04
C ALA A 159 1.81 -3.53 -3.08
N TYR A 160 2.34 -2.77 -2.12
CA TYR A 160 3.76 -2.64 -1.86
C TYR A 160 4.00 -2.55 -0.35
N THR A 161 5.17 -2.99 0.10
CA THR A 161 5.56 -2.93 1.51
C THR A 161 7.02 -2.50 1.67
N HIS A 162 7.30 -1.64 2.65
CA HIS A 162 8.65 -1.36 3.14
C HIS A 162 9.07 -2.32 4.25
N GLN A 163 8.14 -3.14 4.76
CA GLN A 163 8.39 -4.09 5.85
C GLN A 163 8.92 -5.44 5.33
N TYR A 164 9.39 -5.52 4.07
CA TYR A 164 9.86 -6.76 3.44
C TYR A 164 11.02 -7.44 4.17
N ASN A 165 11.78 -6.69 4.97
CA ASN A 165 12.90 -7.18 5.78
C ASN A 165 12.47 -7.60 7.19
N ARG A 166 11.19 -7.50 7.54
CA ARG A 166 10.66 -7.87 8.85
C ARG A 166 10.09 -9.28 8.80
N VAL A 167 10.50 -10.12 9.75
CA VAL A 167 10.05 -11.52 9.83
C VAL A 167 8.53 -11.60 9.94
N TRP A 168 7.91 -10.76 10.78
CA TRP A 168 6.47 -10.71 11.00
C TRP A 168 5.66 -10.23 9.76
N ALA A 169 6.30 -9.55 8.81
CA ALA A 169 5.68 -9.12 7.55
C ALA A 169 6.06 -10.01 6.35
N SER A 170 6.86 -11.06 6.54
CA SER A 170 7.40 -11.86 5.42
C SER A 170 6.33 -12.54 4.55
N TRP A 171 5.13 -12.77 5.10
CA TRP A 171 3.97 -13.29 4.38
C TRP A 171 3.49 -12.36 3.26
N THR A 172 3.76 -11.05 3.37
CA THR A 172 3.30 -10.04 2.40
C THR A 172 3.87 -10.25 1.01
N LYS A 173 4.97 -11.00 0.82
CA LYS A 173 5.53 -11.29 -0.53
C LYS A 173 4.54 -11.96 -1.48
N ALA A 174 3.56 -12.69 -0.97
CA ALA A 174 2.50 -13.29 -1.77
C ALA A 174 1.53 -12.25 -2.36
N TYR A 175 1.44 -11.06 -1.76
CA TYR A 175 0.46 -10.01 -2.07
C TYR A 175 1.09 -8.69 -2.51
N ALA A 176 2.31 -8.41 -2.09
CA ALA A 176 2.95 -7.11 -2.22
C ALA A 176 4.34 -7.22 -2.82
N MET A 177 4.70 -6.19 -3.58
CA MET A 177 6.09 -6.00 -3.99
C MET A 177 6.90 -5.38 -2.86
N ALA A 178 8.17 -5.75 -2.72
CA ALA A 178 9.09 -5.05 -1.85
C ALA A 178 9.29 -3.62 -2.40
N SER A 179 8.93 -2.60 -1.62
CA SER A 179 9.10 -1.19 -1.98
C SER A 179 10.51 -0.76 -1.59
N VAL A 180 11.27 -0.32 -2.59
CA VAL A 180 12.70 -0.19 -2.46
C VAL A 180 13.25 1.08 -3.14
N ASN A 181 14.41 1.59 -2.72
CA ASN A 181 14.85 2.96 -3.09
C ASN A 181 16.19 3.07 -3.83
N ASN A 182 16.97 2.00 -3.93
CA ASN A 182 18.24 2.00 -4.68
C ASN A 182 18.24 0.92 -5.77
N LYS A 183 19.28 0.90 -6.62
CA LYS A 183 19.45 -0.20 -7.58
C LYS A 183 19.86 -1.45 -6.80
N TYR A 184 18.89 -2.33 -6.60
CA TYR A 184 19.16 -3.66 -6.07
C TYR A 184 19.64 -4.56 -7.19
N ASP A 185 20.50 -5.51 -6.84
CA ASP A 185 20.65 -6.69 -7.65
C ASP A 185 19.32 -7.45 -7.61
N GLY A 186 18.56 -7.41 -8.71
CA GLY A 186 17.31 -8.15 -8.85
C GLY A 186 17.48 -9.66 -8.67
N LYS A 187 18.71 -10.18 -8.58
CA LYS A 187 19.01 -11.54 -8.14
C LYS A 187 18.71 -11.75 -6.66
N LEU A 188 19.18 -10.86 -5.77
CA LEU A 188 19.02 -11.02 -4.31
C LEU A 188 17.56 -11.10 -3.89
N PHE A 189 16.71 -10.19 -4.40
CA PHE A 189 15.29 -10.22 -4.04
C PHE A 189 14.57 -11.45 -4.59
N ARG A 190 14.99 -11.99 -5.74
CA ARG A 190 14.42 -13.24 -6.27
C ARG A 190 14.81 -14.45 -5.44
N GLU A 191 16.04 -14.52 -4.95
CA GLU A 191 16.46 -15.57 -4.01
C GLU A 191 15.60 -15.55 -2.74
N LEU A 192 15.08 -14.37 -2.37
CA LEU A 192 14.14 -14.17 -1.27
C LEU A 192 12.66 -14.28 -1.70
N ASN A 193 12.38 -14.68 -2.95
CA ASN A 193 11.04 -14.79 -3.56
C ASN A 193 10.24 -13.50 -3.59
N TRP A 194 10.91 -12.36 -3.77
CA TRP A 194 10.28 -11.05 -3.93
C TRP A 194 10.38 -10.53 -5.36
N ARG A 195 9.30 -9.86 -5.78
CA ARG A 195 9.36 -8.83 -6.82
C ARG A 195 9.50 -7.46 -6.16
N THR A 196 10.17 -6.53 -6.82
CA THR A 196 10.49 -5.20 -6.28
C THR A 196 9.73 -4.10 -7.00
N PHE A 197 9.33 -3.09 -6.23
CA PHE A 197 8.80 -1.81 -6.70
C PHE A 197 9.81 -0.72 -6.31
N ARG A 198 10.59 -0.26 -7.28
CA ARG A 198 11.68 0.68 -7.07
C ARG A 198 11.27 2.10 -7.40
N VAL A 199 11.51 3.02 -6.47
CA VAL A 199 11.30 4.46 -6.69
C VAL A 199 12.66 5.14 -6.87
N THR A 200 12.81 5.92 -7.94
CA THR A 200 14.07 6.62 -8.27
C THR A 200 13.81 7.98 -8.92
N GLU A 201 14.79 8.87 -9.04
CA GLU A 201 14.61 10.16 -9.73
C GLU A 201 14.55 9.99 -11.26
N ARG A 202 15.40 9.10 -11.79
CA ARG A 202 15.51 8.82 -13.23
C ARG A 202 15.34 7.32 -13.42
N PRO A 203 14.15 6.87 -13.83
CA PRO A 203 13.88 5.45 -13.98
C PRO A 203 14.57 4.91 -15.23
N GLU A 204 15.68 4.19 -15.05
CA GLU A 204 16.14 3.19 -16.02
C GLU A 204 15.71 1.78 -15.58
N ALA A 205 15.33 0.94 -16.53
CA ALA A 205 15.05 -0.47 -16.29
C ALA A 205 16.35 -1.20 -15.90
N GLY A 206 16.38 -1.80 -14.71
CA GLY A 206 17.44 -2.70 -14.31
C GLY A 206 17.25 -4.12 -14.85
N LEU A 207 18.07 -5.05 -14.35
CA LEU A 207 17.93 -6.47 -14.66
C LEU A 207 16.58 -6.98 -14.14
N ASN A 208 15.78 -7.57 -15.04
CA ASN A 208 14.45 -8.11 -14.73
C ASN A 208 13.44 -7.09 -14.19
N GLU A 209 13.57 -5.85 -14.63
CA GLU A 209 12.70 -4.77 -14.23
C GLU A 209 12.17 -4.07 -15.47
N ILE A 210 10.98 -3.48 -15.37
CA ILE A 210 10.42 -2.60 -16.39
C ILE A 210 10.05 -1.26 -15.76
N ILE A 211 10.03 -0.22 -16.58
CA ILE A 211 9.48 1.07 -16.15
C ILE A 211 7.95 0.94 -16.09
N CYS A 212 7.34 1.49 -15.03
CA CYS A 212 5.91 1.42 -14.79
C CYS A 212 5.10 1.81 -16.05
N PRO A 213 4.20 0.93 -16.55
CA PRO A 213 3.37 1.21 -17.73
C PRO A 213 2.52 2.48 -17.62
N ASN A 214 2.12 2.85 -16.40
CA ASN A 214 1.40 4.10 -16.16
C ASN A 214 2.24 5.33 -16.52
N TYR A 215 3.55 5.30 -16.26
CA TYR A 215 4.45 6.42 -16.56
C TYR A 215 4.80 6.49 -18.05
N THR A 216 4.94 5.34 -18.71
CA THR A 216 5.39 5.27 -20.11
C THR A 216 4.25 5.36 -21.13
N HIS A 217 3.10 4.77 -20.82
CA HIS A 217 1.97 4.62 -21.76
C HIS A 217 0.63 5.11 -21.19
N GLY A 218 0.61 5.61 -19.95
CA GLY A 218 -0.64 6.05 -19.30
C GLY A 218 -1.55 4.91 -18.83
N THR A 219 -1.15 3.64 -18.94
CA THR A 219 -1.95 2.48 -18.52
C THR A 219 -2.35 2.60 -17.04
N GLN A 220 -3.63 2.46 -16.72
CA GLN A 220 -4.10 2.55 -15.34
C GLN A 220 -3.76 1.28 -14.56
N CYS A 221 -3.61 1.37 -13.24
CA CYS A 221 -3.30 0.21 -12.41
C CYS A 221 -4.35 -0.90 -12.52
N ILE A 222 -5.62 -0.54 -12.66
CA ILE A 222 -6.73 -1.49 -12.85
C ILE A 222 -6.56 -2.37 -14.09
N ASP A 223 -5.96 -1.84 -15.17
CA ASP A 223 -5.72 -2.58 -16.41
C ASP A 223 -4.36 -3.29 -16.38
N CYS A 224 -3.38 -2.70 -15.69
CA CYS A 224 -2.01 -3.19 -15.64
C CYS A 224 -1.84 -4.42 -14.74
N GLY A 225 -2.32 -4.36 -13.49
CA GLY A 225 -2.31 -5.50 -12.55
C GLY A 225 -0.94 -6.05 -12.13
N LEU A 226 0.19 -5.47 -12.56
CA LEU A 226 1.52 -6.06 -12.35
C LEU A 226 2.01 -6.00 -10.89
N CYS A 227 1.51 -5.09 -10.06
CA CYS A 227 2.02 -4.87 -8.69
C CYS A 227 1.33 -5.74 -7.63
N ASN A 228 1.26 -7.06 -7.85
CA ASN A 228 0.41 -7.99 -7.10
C ASN A 228 1.22 -9.12 -6.40
N GLY A 229 2.38 -8.77 -5.84
CA GLY A 229 3.25 -9.73 -5.16
C GLY A 229 4.05 -10.66 -6.08
N SER A 230 4.47 -11.77 -5.50
CA SER A 230 5.32 -12.81 -6.07
C SER A 230 4.61 -14.16 -6.04
N TYR A 231 4.75 -14.94 -7.11
CA TYR A 231 4.21 -16.30 -7.20
C TYR A 231 5.24 -17.38 -6.84
N GLY A 232 6.30 -17.00 -6.11
CA GLY A 232 7.34 -17.91 -5.64
C GLY A 232 8.58 -17.91 -6.53
N PRO A 233 9.46 -18.93 -6.39
CA PRO A 233 10.76 -18.97 -7.05
C PRO A 233 10.71 -18.92 -8.59
N ASP A 234 9.65 -19.48 -9.17
CA ASP A 234 9.48 -19.58 -10.63
C ASP A 234 8.77 -18.37 -11.26
N ASP A 235 8.52 -17.30 -10.49
CA ASP A 235 7.86 -16.11 -10.99
C ASP A 235 8.72 -15.38 -12.04
N LYS A 236 8.35 -15.53 -13.32
CA LYS A 236 9.04 -14.91 -14.46
C LYS A 236 8.68 -13.44 -14.67
N ARG A 237 7.71 -12.90 -13.92
CA ARG A 237 7.23 -11.52 -14.10
C ARG A 237 8.29 -10.53 -13.63
N LYS A 238 8.29 -9.36 -14.26
CA LYS A 238 9.32 -8.33 -14.04
C LYS A 238 9.02 -7.50 -12.80
N SER A 239 10.04 -7.03 -12.11
CA SER A 239 9.94 -5.96 -11.12
C SER A 239 9.56 -4.63 -11.79
N ILE A 240 9.16 -3.63 -11.01
CA ILE A 240 8.72 -2.32 -11.50
C ILE A 240 9.63 -1.23 -10.98
N THR A 241 10.05 -0.30 -11.85
CA THR A 241 10.65 0.99 -11.45
C THR A 241 9.77 2.16 -11.87
N ILE A 242 9.76 3.23 -11.09
CA ILE A 242 8.96 4.43 -11.34
C ILE A 242 9.71 5.68 -10.86
N PRO A 243 9.49 6.86 -11.48
CA PRO A 243 10.03 8.09 -10.92
C PRO A 243 9.37 8.44 -9.58
N ALA A 244 10.11 9.10 -8.70
CA ALA A 244 9.58 9.71 -7.48
C ALA A 244 8.57 10.83 -7.81
N HIS A 245 7.57 11.02 -6.93
CA HIS A 245 6.55 12.08 -7.03
C HIS A 245 6.97 13.41 -6.41
#